data_AF-A0A369L2P1-F1
#
_entry.id   AF-A0A369L2P1-F1
#
_cell.length_a   1.000
_cell.length_b   1.000
_cell.length_c   1.000
_cell.angle_alpha   90.00
_cell.angle_beta   90.00
_cell.angle_gamma   90.00
#
_symmetry.space_group_name_H-M   'P 1'
#
loop_
_entity.id
_entity.type
_entity.pdbx_description
1 polymer ?
#
loop_
_entity_poly.entity_id
_entity_poly.type
_entity_poly.pdbx_seq_one_letter_code
_entity_poly.pdbx_strand_id
1 'polypeptide(L)'
;MAKASGLQFTLTLPGAEDVAVIEFTHREQLSAPFELTVRFASRDANLGADAILDREATLTIWQDGEALRRIHGVVSEFGCGDSGHRRSFYHVVICPALWRLGLRQNSRIFQNISPLTVLNTLCDEHGLSDVAFAATREPESREYLTQYRETDLAFVQRLAAEEGLFYFHEFFETGGETPSAAHRLVFADAPPVLSHLGERSYHGRAGGRSPSSSGPRARRSTATSMAGSRCSSPGIATPNLIPPG
;
A
#
# COMPACT_ATOMS: atom_id res chain seq x y z
N MET A 1 -12.07 20.67 29.00
CA MET A 1 -11.62 19.83 27.87
C MET A 1 -11.76 18.38 28.31
N ALA A 2 -12.71 17.64 27.77
CA ALA A 2 -12.86 16.23 28.12
C ALA A 2 -11.57 15.51 27.69
N LYS A 3 -10.88 14.86 28.65
CA LYS A 3 -9.84 13.88 28.31
C LYS A 3 -10.55 12.81 27.50
N ALA A 4 -10.38 12.85 26.18
CA ALA A 4 -11.02 11.90 25.29
C ALA A 4 -10.27 10.58 25.45
N SER A 5 -10.69 9.77 26.42
CA SER A 5 -10.28 8.39 26.57
C SER A 5 -10.96 7.54 25.48
N GLY A 6 -10.26 6.54 24.97
CA GLY A 6 -10.75 5.65 23.93
C GLY A 6 -10.14 5.86 22.54
N LEU A 7 -10.67 5.09 21.58
CA LEU A 7 -10.23 5.09 20.19
C LEU A 7 -10.77 6.30 19.44
N GLN A 8 -9.89 7.04 18.77
CA GLN A 8 -10.25 8.19 17.93
C GLN A 8 -9.57 8.08 16.57
N PHE A 9 -10.20 8.70 15.58
CA PHE A 9 -9.74 8.68 14.19
C PHE A 9 -9.75 10.10 13.67
N THR A 10 -8.58 10.57 13.22
CA THR A 10 -8.42 11.90 12.64
C THR A 10 -7.95 11.75 11.21
N LEU A 11 -8.60 12.46 10.29
CA LEU A 11 -8.18 12.53 8.89
C LEU A 11 -7.67 13.95 8.61
N THR A 12 -6.42 14.04 8.22
CA THR A 12 -5.79 15.28 7.75
C THR A 12 -5.83 15.28 6.23
N LEU A 13 -6.51 16.27 5.67
CA LEU A 13 -6.64 16.52 4.23
C LEU A 13 -6.29 17.98 3.94
N PRO A 14 -5.72 18.29 2.77
CA PRO A 14 -5.51 19.66 2.36
C PRO A 14 -6.85 20.31 2.01
N GLY A 15 -7.05 21.54 2.47
CA GLY A 15 -8.26 22.31 2.17
C GLY A 15 -9.53 21.87 2.92
N ALA A 16 -9.46 20.88 3.80
CA ALA A 16 -10.59 20.46 4.62
C ALA A 16 -10.29 20.61 6.12
N GLU A 17 -11.09 21.43 6.79
CA GLU A 17 -11.07 21.63 8.24
C GLU A 17 -12.31 20.99 8.90
N ASP A 18 -12.22 20.66 10.19
CA ASP A 18 -13.31 20.06 10.98
C ASP A 18 -13.93 18.79 10.34
N VAL A 19 -13.04 17.87 9.94
CA VAL A 19 -13.41 16.59 9.34
C VAL A 19 -13.69 15.53 10.42
N ALA A 20 -14.83 14.86 10.32
CA ALA A 20 -15.18 13.72 11.16
C ALA A 20 -15.18 12.41 10.36
N VAL A 21 -14.28 11.48 10.72
CA VAL A 21 -14.22 10.14 10.10
C VAL A 21 -15.43 9.31 10.53
N ILE A 22 -16.10 8.70 9.55
CA ILE A 22 -17.30 7.86 9.77
C ILE A 22 -16.92 6.38 9.69
N GLU A 23 -16.28 6.01 8.58
CA GLU A 23 -15.78 4.66 8.36
C GLU A 23 -14.52 4.72 7.51
N PHE A 24 -13.66 3.71 7.67
CA PHE A 24 -12.52 3.53 6.80
C PHE A 24 -12.25 2.04 6.60
N THR A 25 -11.75 1.70 5.42
CA THR A 25 -11.27 0.36 5.07
C THR A 25 -9.84 0.48 4.59
N HIS A 26 -8.93 -0.24 5.23
CA HIS A 26 -7.52 -0.26 4.85
C HIS A 26 -7.12 -1.65 4.38
N ARG A 27 -6.64 -1.76 3.13
CA ARG A 27 -6.15 -2.99 2.53
C ARG A 27 -4.66 -2.86 2.24
N GLU A 28 -3.89 -3.77 2.83
CA GLU A 28 -2.44 -3.85 2.66
C GLU A 28 -2.03 -5.28 2.33
N GLN A 29 -1.09 -5.40 1.40
CA GLN A 29 -0.50 -6.67 0.96
C GLN A 29 0.99 -6.46 0.71
N LEU A 30 1.78 -7.51 0.84
CA LEU A 30 3.17 -7.48 0.39
C LEU A 30 3.20 -7.37 -1.13
N SER A 31 4.11 -6.54 -1.63
CA SER A 31 4.33 -6.33 -3.06
C SER A 31 3.11 -5.81 -3.84
N ALA A 32 2.20 -5.10 -3.16
CA ALA A 32 1.11 -4.37 -3.80
C ALA A 32 0.95 -2.98 -3.16
N PRO A 33 0.56 -1.94 -3.92
CA PRO A 33 0.15 -0.67 -3.33
C PRO A 33 -0.99 -0.90 -2.34
N PHE A 34 -0.95 -0.25 -1.18
CA PHE A 34 -2.09 -0.27 -0.26
C PHE A 34 -3.23 0.61 -0.79
N GLU A 35 -4.43 0.34 -0.30
CA GLU A 35 -5.62 1.14 -0.58
C GLU A 35 -6.32 1.46 0.74
N LEU A 36 -6.48 2.76 1.01
CA LEU A 36 -7.23 3.26 2.16
C LEU A 36 -8.45 4.04 1.67
N THR A 37 -9.63 3.46 1.81
CA THR A 37 -10.90 4.16 1.58
C THR A 37 -11.38 4.79 2.88
N VAL A 38 -11.65 6.09 2.90
CA VAL A 38 -12.19 6.80 4.07
C VAL A 38 -13.45 7.54 3.68
N ARG A 39 -14.53 7.34 4.45
CA ARG A 39 -15.72 8.20 4.40
C ARG A 39 -15.73 9.13 5.60
N PHE A 40 -16.03 10.38 5.34
CA PHE A 40 -16.03 11.42 6.35
C PHE A 40 -17.16 12.41 6.15
N ALA A 41 -17.50 13.12 7.21
CA ALA A 41 -18.40 14.26 7.18
C ALA A 41 -17.62 15.55 7.41
N SER A 42 -17.91 16.57 6.60
CA SER A 42 -17.41 17.93 6.79
C SER A 42 -18.57 18.91 6.99
N ARG A 43 -18.32 20.03 7.66
CA ARG A 43 -19.24 21.17 7.70
C ARG A 43 -19.18 22.00 6.41
N ASP A 44 -18.08 21.90 5.68
CA ASP A 44 -17.94 22.52 4.37
C ASP A 44 -18.68 21.69 3.32
N ALA A 45 -19.65 22.32 2.65
CA ALA A 45 -20.46 21.72 1.61
C ALA A 45 -19.83 21.85 0.21
N ASN A 46 -18.76 22.63 0.06
CA ASN A 46 -18.13 22.95 -1.22
C ASN A 46 -16.64 22.57 -1.24
N LEU A 47 -16.29 21.38 -0.73
CA LEU A 47 -14.94 20.86 -0.86
C LEU A 47 -14.62 20.60 -2.34
N GLY A 48 -13.71 21.41 -2.88
CA GLY A 48 -13.24 21.31 -4.26
C GLY A 48 -12.35 20.10 -4.46
N ALA A 49 -12.61 19.31 -5.50
CA ALA A 49 -11.79 18.16 -5.85
C ALA A 49 -10.35 18.58 -6.23
N ASP A 50 -10.18 19.78 -6.77
CA ASP A 50 -8.90 20.38 -7.15
C ASP A 50 -7.97 20.65 -5.96
N ALA A 51 -8.55 20.95 -4.80
CA ALA A 51 -7.79 21.17 -3.57
C ALA A 51 -7.32 19.86 -2.91
N ILE A 52 -8.00 18.75 -3.18
CA ILE A 52 -7.83 17.48 -2.46
C ILE A 52 -7.12 16.41 -3.31
N LEU A 53 -7.46 16.29 -4.61
CA LEU A 53 -6.91 15.27 -5.50
C LEU A 53 -5.40 15.43 -5.71
N ASP A 54 -4.69 14.30 -5.77
CA ASP A 54 -3.24 14.21 -5.92
C ASP A 54 -2.46 14.99 -4.83
N ARG A 55 -3.09 15.23 -3.68
CA ARG A 55 -2.44 15.81 -2.51
C ARG A 55 -2.25 14.77 -1.41
N GLU A 56 -1.34 15.08 -0.49
CA GLU A 56 -1.02 14.22 0.63
C GLU A 56 -2.16 14.22 1.66
N ALA A 57 -2.44 13.03 2.19
CA ALA A 57 -3.48 12.79 3.17
C ALA A 57 -2.99 11.81 4.23
N THR A 58 -3.42 12.03 5.48
CA THR A 58 -3.02 11.17 6.60
C THR A 58 -4.23 10.78 7.45
N LEU A 59 -4.43 9.47 7.61
CA LEU A 59 -5.33 8.93 8.63
C LEU A 59 -4.52 8.57 9.88
N THR A 60 -4.89 9.14 11.02
CA THR A 60 -4.28 8.82 12.32
C THR A 60 -5.29 8.10 13.21
N ILE A 61 -4.86 6.96 13.76
CA ILE A 61 -5.60 6.16 14.73
C ILE A 61 -4.98 6.43 16.11
N TRP A 62 -5.78 6.99 17.00
CA TRP A 62 -5.39 7.33 18.37
C TRP A 62 -6.05 6.36 19.35
N GLN A 63 -5.38 6.12 20.47
CA GLN A 63 -5.96 5.48 21.65
C GLN A 63 -5.46 6.21 22.89
N ASP A 64 -6.40 6.68 23.72
CA ASP A 64 -6.10 7.33 25.00
C ASP A 64 -5.14 8.55 24.87
N GLY A 65 -5.19 9.23 23.72
CA GLY A 65 -4.34 10.38 23.39
C GLY A 65 -3.02 10.03 22.73
N GLU A 66 -2.65 8.75 22.63
CA GLU A 66 -1.45 8.28 21.94
C GLU A 66 -1.78 7.82 20.52
N ALA A 67 -0.98 8.23 19.55
CA ALA A 67 -1.14 7.79 18.18
C ALA A 67 -0.60 6.37 18.01
N LEU A 68 -1.52 5.42 17.78
CA LEU A 68 -1.17 4.01 17.59
C LEU A 68 -0.67 3.71 16.18
N ARG A 69 -1.24 4.38 15.18
CA ARG A 69 -0.93 4.13 13.78
C ARG A 69 -1.25 5.34 12.94
N ARG A 70 -0.37 5.65 12.00
CA ARG A 70 -0.57 6.63 10.95
C ARG A 70 -0.48 5.94 9.60
N ILE A 71 -1.34 6.35 8.69
CA ILE A 71 -1.33 5.87 7.30
C ILE A 71 -1.27 7.14 6.46
N HIS A 72 -0.15 7.31 5.77
CA HIS A 72 0.14 8.47 4.93
C HIS A 72 0.17 8.07 3.47
N GLY A 73 -0.49 8.83 2.61
CA GLY A 73 -0.46 8.59 1.18
C GLY A 73 -0.95 9.80 0.39
N VAL A 74 -1.30 9.56 -0.86
CA VAL A 74 -1.82 10.56 -1.79
C VAL A 74 -3.27 10.22 -2.13
N VAL A 75 -4.13 11.23 -2.22
CA VAL A 75 -5.52 11.04 -2.64
C VAL A 75 -5.59 10.70 -4.13
N SER A 76 -6.00 9.48 -4.43
CA SER A 76 -6.20 8.98 -5.80
C SER A 76 -7.62 9.20 -6.32
N GLU A 77 -8.60 9.21 -5.42
CA GLU A 77 -10.01 9.42 -5.75
C GLU A 77 -10.69 10.28 -4.67
N PHE A 78 -11.58 11.16 -5.08
CA PHE A 78 -12.41 11.98 -4.20
C PHE A 78 -13.82 12.07 -4.77
N GLY A 79 -14.82 11.93 -3.90
CA GLY A 79 -16.21 12.12 -4.30
C GLY A 79 -17.10 12.66 -3.18
N CYS A 80 -18.09 13.45 -3.60
CA CYS A 80 -19.15 13.93 -2.74
C CYS A 80 -20.31 12.93 -2.74
N GLY A 81 -20.76 12.55 -1.55
CA GLY A 81 -21.96 11.76 -1.34
C GLY A 81 -23.16 12.65 -1.01
N ASP A 82 -24.06 12.16 -0.16
CA ASP A 82 -25.23 12.93 0.25
C ASP A 82 -24.85 14.19 1.03
N SER A 83 -25.48 15.30 0.68
CA SER A 83 -25.37 16.55 1.42
C SER A 83 -26.54 16.65 2.40
N GLY A 84 -26.25 16.53 3.70
CA GLY A 84 -27.23 16.76 4.76
C GLY A 84 -27.42 18.25 5.06
N HIS A 85 -28.37 18.58 5.92
CA HIS A 85 -28.68 19.97 6.28
C HIS A 85 -27.57 20.71 7.06
N ARG A 86 -26.66 19.99 7.71
CA ARG A 86 -25.58 20.56 8.56
C ARG A 86 -24.18 20.04 8.24
N ARG A 87 -24.09 18.91 7.54
CA ARG A 87 -22.84 18.25 7.18
C ARG A 87 -23.03 17.57 5.84
N SER A 88 -22.00 17.66 5.01
CA SER A 88 -21.93 16.92 3.75
C SER A 88 -21.03 15.70 3.93
N PHE A 89 -21.44 14.58 3.32
CA PHE A 89 -20.71 13.33 3.36
C PHE A 89 -19.80 13.22 2.14
N TYR A 90 -18.55 12.84 2.36
CA TYR A 90 -17.55 12.68 1.32
C TYR A 90 -16.85 11.34 1.46
N HIS A 91 -16.17 10.92 0.41
CA HIS A 91 -15.24 9.81 0.43
C HIS A 91 -13.94 10.15 -0.29
N VAL A 92 -12.85 9.57 0.19
CA VAL A 92 -11.53 9.60 -0.44
C VAL A 92 -10.96 8.19 -0.53
N VAL A 93 -10.20 7.94 -1.59
CA VAL A 93 -9.29 6.81 -1.68
C VAL A 93 -7.87 7.35 -1.60
N ILE A 94 -7.09 6.80 -0.68
CA ILE A 94 -5.70 7.17 -0.42
C ILE A 94 -4.83 5.97 -0.79
N CYS A 95 -3.85 6.20 -1.66
CA CYS A 95 -2.89 5.22 -2.14
C CYS A 95 -1.46 5.70 -1.85
N PRO A 96 -0.45 4.81 -1.82
CA PRO A 96 0.95 5.26 -1.76
C PRO A 96 1.32 6.00 -3.05
N ALA A 97 2.35 6.85 -2.99
CA ALA A 97 2.88 7.54 -4.18
C ALA A 97 3.25 6.56 -5.30
N LEU A 98 3.65 5.33 -4.95
CA LEU A 98 3.99 4.24 -5.87
C LEU A 98 2.85 3.89 -6.83
N TRP A 99 1.59 4.09 -6.42
CA TRP A 99 0.42 3.83 -7.28
C TRP A 99 0.45 4.64 -8.59
N ARG A 100 1.05 5.83 -8.60
CA ARG A 100 1.16 6.68 -9.81
C ARG A 100 1.91 6.02 -10.95
N LEU A 101 2.84 5.10 -10.65
CA LEU A 101 3.55 4.33 -11.67
C LEU A 101 2.60 3.41 -12.47
N GLY A 102 1.40 3.14 -11.96
CA GLY A 102 0.36 2.39 -12.66
C GLY A 102 -0.41 3.21 -13.69
N LEU A 103 -0.27 4.54 -13.71
CA LEU A 103 -1.02 5.44 -14.60
C LEU A 103 -0.33 5.66 -15.96
N ARG A 104 0.94 5.25 -16.08
CA ARG A 104 1.74 5.42 -17.29
C ARG A 104 2.18 4.07 -17.83
N GLN A 105 2.05 3.89 -19.14
CA GLN A 105 2.59 2.76 -19.88
C GLN A 105 3.78 3.20 -20.72
N ASN A 106 4.84 2.39 -20.79
CA ASN A 106 6.07 2.74 -21.48
C ASN A 106 6.71 1.54 -22.22
N SER A 107 7.64 1.86 -23.11
CA SER A 107 8.54 0.89 -23.76
C SER A 107 9.96 1.43 -23.75
N ARG A 108 10.82 0.87 -22.90
CA ARG A 108 12.19 1.35 -22.65
C ARG A 108 13.16 0.19 -22.52
N ILE A 109 14.39 0.43 -22.97
CA ILE A 109 15.50 -0.51 -22.84
C ILE A 109 16.49 0.08 -21.83
N PHE A 110 16.96 -0.79 -20.93
CA PHE A 110 18.04 -0.52 -20.00
C PHE A 110 19.17 -1.53 -20.28
N GLN A 111 20.40 -1.05 -20.40
CA GLN A 111 21.56 -1.87 -20.77
C GLN A 111 22.65 -1.74 -19.73
N ASN A 112 23.36 -2.85 -19.48
CA ASN A 112 24.51 -2.92 -18.57
C ASN A 112 24.25 -2.26 -17.21
N ILE A 113 23.08 -2.53 -16.61
CA ILE A 113 22.62 -1.86 -15.38
C ILE A 113 22.10 -2.89 -14.37
N SER A 114 22.23 -2.58 -13.08
CA SER A 114 21.67 -3.41 -12.03
C SER A 114 20.14 -3.24 -11.91
N PRO A 115 19.40 -4.32 -11.62
CA PRO A 115 17.97 -4.24 -11.31
C PRO A 115 17.61 -3.22 -10.23
N LEU A 116 18.39 -3.13 -9.14
CA LEU A 116 18.13 -2.17 -8.07
C LEU A 116 18.28 -0.72 -8.54
N THR A 117 19.28 -0.46 -9.39
CA THR A 117 19.46 0.87 -9.98
C THR A 117 18.29 1.23 -10.88
N VAL A 118 17.75 0.27 -11.65
CA VAL A 118 16.55 0.49 -12.47
C VAL A 118 15.34 0.79 -11.59
N LEU A 119 15.12 0.03 -10.52
CA LEU A 119 14.04 0.28 -9.56
C LEU A 119 14.14 1.69 -8.96
N ASN A 120 15.35 2.09 -8.53
CA ASN A 120 15.58 3.41 -7.97
C ASN A 120 15.32 4.51 -9.00
N THR A 121 15.82 4.34 -10.23
CA THR A 121 15.62 5.30 -11.33
C THR A 121 14.13 5.53 -11.61
N LEU A 122 13.33 4.45 -11.65
CA LEU A 122 11.88 4.56 -11.85
C LEU A 122 11.20 5.26 -10.67
N CYS A 123 11.66 5.03 -9.45
CA CYS A 123 11.12 5.73 -8.28
C CYS A 123 11.44 7.23 -8.33
N ASP A 124 12.69 7.57 -8.64
CA ASP A 124 13.18 8.95 -8.72
C ASP A 124 12.45 9.74 -9.82
N GLU A 125 12.26 9.15 -11.01
CA GLU A 125 11.55 9.76 -12.14
C GLU A 125 10.09 10.14 -11.80
N HIS A 126 9.47 9.44 -10.84
CA HIS A 126 8.11 9.67 -10.38
C HIS A 126 8.02 10.45 -9.06
N GLY A 127 9.15 11.00 -8.60
CA GLY A 127 9.21 11.83 -7.40
C GLY A 127 8.94 11.08 -6.09
N LEU A 128 9.20 9.78 -6.05
CA LEU A 128 9.20 9.02 -4.80
C LEU A 128 10.45 9.40 -3.99
N SER A 129 10.26 10.19 -2.94
CA SER A 129 11.37 10.78 -2.18
C SER A 129 11.99 9.85 -1.13
N ASP A 130 11.26 8.84 -0.66
CA ASP A 130 11.74 7.95 0.41
C ASP A 130 11.60 6.47 0.02
N VAL A 131 12.64 5.97 -0.64
CA VAL A 131 12.78 4.56 -1.05
C VAL A 131 14.02 3.97 -0.40
N ALA A 132 13.88 2.80 0.22
CA ALA A 132 14.97 2.07 0.84
C ALA A 132 15.10 0.67 0.28
N PHE A 133 16.34 0.22 0.12
CA PHE A 133 16.67 -1.15 -0.26
C PHE A 133 17.35 -1.85 0.91
N ALA A 134 16.62 -2.80 1.52
CA ALA A 134 17.11 -3.70 2.55
C ALA A 134 17.36 -5.09 1.95
N ALA A 135 18.05 -5.13 0.82
CA ALA A 135 18.43 -6.36 0.15
C ALA A 135 19.73 -6.90 0.77
N THR A 136 19.73 -8.18 1.15
CA THR A 136 20.92 -8.88 1.64
C THR A 136 21.83 -9.34 0.50
N ARG A 137 21.24 -9.62 -0.67
CA ARG A 137 21.95 -9.96 -1.90
C ARG A 137 22.07 -8.73 -2.81
N GLU A 138 23.25 -8.54 -3.38
CA GLU A 138 23.45 -7.58 -4.47
C GLU A 138 23.13 -8.25 -5.82
N PRO A 139 22.11 -7.77 -6.57
CA PRO A 139 21.80 -8.32 -7.89
C PRO A 139 22.90 -8.01 -8.91
N GLU A 140 23.22 -9.00 -9.74
CA GLU A 140 24.17 -8.80 -10.84
C GLU A 140 23.61 -7.80 -11.88
N SER A 141 24.51 -7.06 -12.50
CA SER A 141 24.15 -6.18 -13.61
C SER A 141 23.71 -7.00 -14.81
N ARG A 142 22.61 -6.57 -15.45
CA ARG A 142 22.07 -7.25 -16.62
C ARG A 142 22.51 -6.54 -17.89
N GLU A 143 22.93 -7.31 -18.88
CA GLU A 143 23.30 -6.80 -20.21
C GLU A 143 22.10 -6.09 -20.86
N TYR A 144 20.90 -6.67 -20.69
CA TYR A 144 19.69 -6.17 -21.34
C TYR A 144 18.43 -6.38 -20.48
N LEU A 145 17.74 -5.28 -20.19
CA LEU A 145 16.45 -5.23 -19.51
C LEU A 145 15.47 -4.43 -20.36
N THR A 146 14.31 -5.00 -20.64
CA THR A 146 13.28 -4.34 -21.44
C THR A 146 12.01 -4.19 -20.61
N GLN A 147 11.50 -2.96 -20.57
CA GLN A 147 10.11 -2.66 -20.29
C GLN A 147 9.38 -2.62 -21.64
N TYR A 148 8.41 -3.50 -21.87
CA TYR A 148 7.73 -3.57 -23.17
C TYR A 148 6.22 -3.48 -23.00
N ARG A 149 5.65 -2.33 -23.38
CA ARG A 149 4.20 -2.09 -23.34
C ARG A 149 3.58 -2.48 -22.00
N GLU A 150 4.25 -2.17 -20.90
CA GLU A 150 3.76 -2.40 -19.54
C GLU A 150 3.82 -1.10 -18.75
N THR A 151 3.05 -1.02 -17.66
CA THR A 151 3.11 0.14 -16.77
C THR A 151 4.41 0.15 -15.99
N ASP A 152 4.85 1.33 -15.56
CA ASP A 152 6.06 1.44 -14.74
C ASP A 152 5.90 0.62 -13.44
N LEU A 153 4.68 0.55 -12.89
CA LEU A 153 4.36 -0.27 -11.72
C LEU A 153 4.45 -1.77 -12.02
N ALA A 154 3.91 -2.22 -13.14
CA ALA A 154 4.01 -3.64 -13.55
C ALA A 154 5.46 -4.04 -13.77
N PHE A 155 6.27 -3.15 -14.36
CA PHE A 155 7.69 -3.38 -14.55
C PHE A 155 8.45 -3.46 -13.22
N VAL A 156 8.19 -2.55 -12.28
CA VAL A 156 8.74 -2.60 -10.92
C VAL A 156 8.38 -3.90 -10.22
N GLN A 157 7.10 -4.31 -10.27
CA GLN A 157 6.63 -5.55 -9.63
C GLN A 157 7.28 -6.79 -10.24
N ARG A 158 7.38 -6.84 -11.57
CA ARG A 158 8.04 -7.92 -12.28
C ARG A 158 9.53 -8.00 -11.94
N LEU A 159 10.24 -6.87 -11.99
CA LEU A 159 11.67 -6.81 -11.71
C LEU A 159 11.99 -7.15 -10.25
N ALA A 160 11.18 -6.68 -9.30
CA ALA A 160 11.29 -7.05 -7.90
C ALA A 160 11.08 -8.56 -7.71
N ALA A 161 10.04 -9.14 -8.31
CA ALA A 161 9.77 -10.58 -8.21
C ALA A 161 10.88 -11.45 -8.82
N GLU A 162 11.45 -11.04 -9.96
CA GLU A 162 12.59 -11.73 -10.58
C GLU A 162 13.82 -11.79 -9.67
N GLU A 163 14.07 -10.72 -8.90
CA GLU A 163 15.17 -10.67 -7.93
C GLU A 163 14.83 -11.28 -6.56
N GLY A 164 13.61 -11.78 -6.37
CA GLY A 164 13.14 -12.31 -5.10
C GLY A 164 12.88 -11.23 -4.04
N LEU A 165 12.68 -9.98 -4.47
CA LEU A 165 12.35 -8.86 -3.61
C LEU A 165 10.84 -8.77 -3.40
N PHE A 166 10.45 -8.52 -2.15
CA PHE A 166 9.12 -8.01 -1.82
C PHE A 166 9.22 -6.56 -1.36
N TYR A 167 8.13 -5.82 -1.45
CA TYR A 167 8.09 -4.47 -0.91
C TYR A 167 6.91 -4.24 0.03
N PHE A 168 7.08 -3.27 0.92
CA PHE A 168 6.06 -2.84 1.87
C PHE A 168 6.23 -1.35 2.19
N HIS A 169 5.23 -0.79 2.87
CA HIS A 169 5.18 0.63 3.22
C HIS A 169 5.37 0.81 4.73
N GLU A 170 6.34 1.63 5.11
CA GLU A 170 6.54 2.07 6.49
C GLU A 170 6.02 3.49 6.66
N PHE A 171 5.42 3.77 7.81
CA PHE A 171 4.87 5.09 8.13
C PHE A 171 5.58 5.64 9.36
N PHE A 172 6.08 6.86 9.26
CA PHE A 172 6.81 7.52 10.33
C PHE A 172 6.42 9.00 10.41
N GLU A 173 6.84 9.66 11.49
CA GLU A 173 6.64 11.09 11.68
C GLU A 173 7.91 11.84 11.27
N THR A 174 7.72 12.93 10.54
CA THR A 174 8.75 13.86 10.11
C THR A 174 8.41 15.25 10.63
N GLY A 175 9.41 15.99 11.11
CA GLY A 175 9.23 17.37 11.56
C GLY A 175 9.22 17.51 13.08
N GLY A 176 9.99 18.46 13.59
CA GLY A 176 10.09 18.75 15.03
C GLY A 176 8.92 19.58 15.54
N GLU A 177 8.71 20.77 14.96
CA GLU A 177 7.69 21.73 15.44
C GLU A 177 6.28 21.51 14.85
N THR A 178 6.19 20.94 13.63
CA THR A 178 4.92 20.49 13.03
C THR A 178 5.10 19.04 12.56
N PRO A 179 4.52 18.06 13.26
CA PRO A 179 4.64 16.66 12.87
C PRO A 179 3.84 16.42 11.59
N SER A 180 4.55 16.16 10.49
CA SER A 180 3.99 15.66 9.23
C SER A 180 4.22 14.16 9.16
N ALA A 181 3.18 13.40 8.83
CA ALA A 181 3.39 11.99 8.54
C ALA A 181 4.12 11.84 7.21
N ALA A 182 4.96 10.82 7.11
CA ALA A 182 5.63 10.43 5.87
C ALA A 182 5.51 8.93 5.69
N HIS A 183 5.67 8.48 4.45
CA HIS A 183 5.68 7.06 4.10
C HIS A 183 6.96 6.73 3.33
N ARG A 184 7.57 5.59 3.68
CA ARG A 184 8.74 5.03 3.01
C ARG A 184 8.36 3.75 2.30
N LEU A 185 8.84 3.59 1.07
CA LEU A 185 8.77 2.33 0.32
C LEU A 185 10.04 1.52 0.60
N VAL A 186 9.91 0.31 1.12
CA VAL A 186 11.05 -0.56 1.42
C VAL A 186 11.01 -1.79 0.53
N PHE A 187 12.05 -2.02 -0.25
CA PHE A 187 12.31 -3.29 -0.95
C PHE A 187 13.21 -4.17 -0.08
N ALA A 188 12.84 -5.43 0.14
CA ALA A 188 13.58 -6.38 0.96
C ALA A 188 13.51 -7.80 0.38
N ASP A 189 14.51 -8.62 0.68
CA ASP A 189 14.57 -10.04 0.33
C ASP A 189 14.45 -10.98 1.55
N ALA A 190 14.55 -10.42 2.77
CA ALA A 190 14.60 -11.21 4.01
C ALA A 190 13.55 -10.75 5.06
N PRO A 191 12.83 -11.69 5.71
CA PRO A 191 11.85 -11.36 6.76
C PRO A 191 12.35 -10.56 7.97
N PRO A 192 13.62 -10.64 8.42
CA PRO A 192 14.09 -9.86 9.58
C PRO A 192 13.90 -8.34 9.45
N VAL A 193 13.77 -7.82 8.23
CA VAL A 193 13.50 -6.40 7.96
C VAL A 193 12.10 -5.99 8.48
N LEU A 194 11.16 -6.93 8.60
CA LEU A 194 9.78 -6.68 9.05
C LEU A 194 9.66 -6.57 10.59
N SER A 195 10.51 -5.77 11.22
CA SER A 195 10.57 -5.61 12.68
C SER A 195 9.23 -5.18 13.30
N HIS A 196 8.43 -4.39 12.55
CA HIS A 196 7.11 -3.91 12.96
C HIS A 196 6.03 -5.00 13.06
N LEU A 197 6.23 -6.20 12.50
CA LEU A 197 5.22 -7.26 12.50
C LEU A 197 5.14 -8.05 13.82
N GLY A 198 6.08 -7.82 14.74
CA GLY A 198 6.21 -8.54 16.01
C GLY A 198 6.55 -10.02 15.83
N GLU A 199 6.64 -10.76 16.94
CA GLU A 199 6.91 -12.20 16.90
C GLU A 199 5.71 -12.94 16.26
N ARG A 200 6.00 -13.76 15.24
CA ARG A 200 4.99 -14.57 14.54
C ARG A 200 5.33 -16.04 14.69
N SER A 201 4.46 -16.77 15.39
CA SER A 201 4.57 -18.23 15.45
C SER A 201 4.24 -18.84 14.09
N TYR A 202 5.21 -19.46 13.46
CA TYR A 202 4.96 -20.27 12.26
C TYR A 202 4.20 -21.55 12.64
N HIS A 203 2.96 -21.66 12.17
CA HIS A 203 2.16 -22.87 12.37
C HIS A 203 2.37 -23.85 11.20
N GLY A 204 3.41 -24.67 11.29
CA GLY A 204 3.76 -25.66 10.25
C GLY A 204 2.86 -26.90 10.17
N ARG A 205 1.79 -26.99 10.98
CA ARG A 205 0.83 -28.11 10.93
C ARG A 205 -0.55 -27.61 10.53
N ALA A 206 -1.15 -28.24 9.52
CA ALA A 206 -2.56 -28.05 9.19
C ALA A 206 -3.42 -28.50 10.40
N GLY A 207 -4.13 -27.56 11.03
CA GLY A 207 -4.98 -27.82 12.21
C GLY A 207 -4.66 -27.00 13.46
N GLY A 208 -4.00 -25.84 13.34
CA GLY A 208 -3.53 -25.01 14.46
C GLY A 208 -4.54 -24.85 15.61
N ARG A 209 -4.09 -25.14 16.84
CA ARG A 209 -4.73 -24.61 18.05
C ARG A 209 -4.27 -23.18 18.23
N SER A 210 -5.20 -22.24 18.31
CA SER A 210 -4.90 -20.87 18.76
C SER A 210 -4.30 -20.92 20.17
N PRO A 211 -3.29 -20.08 20.49
CA PRO A 211 -2.87 -19.88 21.87
C PRO A 211 -4.11 -19.44 22.67
N SER A 212 -4.36 -20.10 23.80
CA SER A 212 -5.53 -19.90 24.65
C SER A 212 -5.87 -18.43 24.87
N SER A 213 -7.11 -18.05 24.56
CA SER A 213 -7.64 -16.72 24.85
C SER A 213 -7.94 -16.58 26.34
N SER A 214 -7.17 -15.79 27.07
CA SER A 214 -7.63 -15.17 28.30
C SER A 214 -7.68 -13.65 28.09
N GLY A 215 -8.91 -13.14 27.92
CA GLY A 215 -9.21 -11.71 27.92
C GLY A 215 -10.02 -11.24 26.69
N PRO A 216 -10.97 -10.30 26.86
CA PRO A 216 -11.74 -9.75 25.75
C PRO A 216 -10.82 -8.82 24.95
N ARG A 217 -10.25 -9.34 23.85
CA ARG A 217 -9.41 -8.57 22.94
C ARG A 217 -10.25 -8.09 21.76
N ALA A 218 -10.32 -6.78 21.55
CA ALA A 218 -10.87 -6.18 20.34
C ALA A 218 -10.19 -6.79 19.11
N ARG A 219 -11.00 -7.40 18.23
CA ARG A 219 -10.52 -8.02 16.99
C ARG A 219 -10.03 -6.92 16.05
N ARG A 220 -8.72 -6.70 15.98
CA ARG A 220 -8.09 -6.11 14.80
C ARG A 220 -8.07 -7.18 13.72
N SER A 221 -9.01 -7.12 12.78
CA SER A 221 -8.95 -7.90 11.54
C SER A 221 -8.12 -7.13 10.51
N THR A 222 -6.80 -7.24 10.60
CA THR A 222 -5.96 -6.98 9.41
C THR A 222 -5.98 -8.28 8.61
N ALA A 223 -6.84 -8.36 7.60
CA ALA A 223 -6.87 -9.49 6.69
C ALA A 223 -5.75 -9.31 5.65
N THR A 224 -4.54 -9.78 5.96
CA THR A 224 -3.51 -10.01 4.94
C THR A 224 -3.89 -11.28 4.20
N SER A 225 -4.54 -11.13 3.04
CA SER A 225 -4.79 -12.23 2.12
C SER A 225 -3.49 -12.51 1.34
N MET A 226 -2.80 -13.59 1.67
CA MET A 226 -1.81 -14.19 0.78
C MET A 226 -2.58 -15.01 -0.25
N ALA A 227 -2.87 -14.42 -1.41
CA ALA A 227 -3.49 -15.14 -2.53
C ALA A 227 -2.46 -16.12 -3.11
N GLY A 228 -2.48 -17.37 -2.61
CA GLY A 228 -1.77 -18.48 -3.24
C GLY A 228 -2.48 -18.88 -4.53
N SER A 229 -1.94 -18.49 -5.68
CA SER A 229 -2.36 -18.97 -6.99
C SER A 229 -2.07 -20.48 -7.08
N ARG A 230 -3.12 -21.29 -7.09
CA ARG A 230 -3.03 -22.72 -7.43
C ARG A 230 -2.80 -22.81 -8.94
N CYS A 231 -1.64 -23.27 -9.36
CA CYS A 231 -1.41 -23.73 -10.73
C CYS A 231 -2.28 -24.97 -10.98
N SER A 232 -3.34 -24.82 -11.77
CA SER A 232 -4.02 -25.94 -12.42
C SER A 232 -3.38 -26.14 -13.78
N SER A 233 -2.60 -27.20 -13.94
CA SER A 233 -1.99 -27.59 -15.20
C SER A 233 -3.07 -27.87 -16.26
N PRO A 234 -3.03 -27.25 -17.45
CA PRO A 234 -3.90 -27.65 -18.55
C PRO A 234 -3.41 -28.98 -19.15
N GLY A 235 -4.30 -29.98 -19.17
CA GLY A 235 -4.05 -31.27 -19.79
C GLY A 235 -3.82 -31.14 -21.29
N ILE A 236 -2.75 -31.78 -21.76
CA ILE A 236 -2.37 -31.87 -23.17
C ILE A 236 -3.42 -32.71 -23.90
N ALA A 237 -4.11 -32.11 -24.87
CA ALA A 237 -4.98 -32.81 -25.81
C ALA A 237 -4.13 -33.36 -26.96
N THR A 238 -4.08 -34.69 -27.09
CA THR A 238 -3.45 -35.43 -28.18
C THR A 238 -4.24 -35.23 -29.48
N PRO A 239 -3.61 -34.92 -30.64
CA PRO A 239 -4.32 -34.85 -31.91
C PRO A 239 -4.59 -36.25 -32.46
N ASN A 240 -5.84 -36.52 -32.85
CA ASN A 240 -6.26 -37.75 -33.52
C ASN A 240 -5.69 -37.85 -34.94
N LEU A 241 -4.98 -38.94 -35.21
CA LEU A 241 -4.60 -39.38 -36.54
C LEU A 241 -5.84 -39.77 -37.37
N ILE A 242 -5.88 -39.27 -38.61
CA ILE A 242 -6.83 -39.70 -39.65
C ILE A 242 -6.25 -40.96 -40.31
N PRO A 243 -6.98 -42.09 -40.40
CA PRO A 243 -6.53 -43.26 -41.14
C PRO A 243 -6.76 -43.11 -42.66
N PRO A 244 -5.95 -43.77 -43.51
CA PRO A 244 -6.02 -43.64 -44.96
C PRO A 244 -7.13 -44.52 -45.55
N GLY A 245 -7.85 -43.96 -46.52
CA GLY A 245 -8.78 -44.63 -47.44
C GLY A 245 -8.78 -43.90 -48.77
#